data_AF-A0A0K0EKZ8-F1
#
_entry.id   AF-A0A0K0EKZ8-F1
#
_cell.length_a   1.000
_cell.length_b   1.000
_cell.length_c   1.000
_cell.angle_alpha   90.00
_cell.angle_beta   90.00
_cell.angle_gamma   90.00
#
_symmetry.space_group_name_H-M   'P 1'
#
loop_
_entity.id
_entity.type
_entity.pdbx_description
1 polymer ?
#
loop_
_entity_poly.entity_id
_entity_poly.type
_entity_poly.pdbx_seq_one_letter_code
_entity_poly.pdbx_strand_id
1 'polypeptide(L)'
;MLQRSFSKLSSVQSRSDVNLVEDINDNIRYKKGRISSHYKEMFSINLNSKTKIENIKKSISPTRQLIPKFIILVEDKDQDELILPLTLKDKVVSDYKFLQKDESNELAVTLIDEPMKKRVNNIATLQQAKNKNKFIERMINLYEDIKYFTNVASTFLYVVIPPTRKSIVRKAAFHPPPRGKNYFLTNNREYNNLVFKSAEEAHGCKNIILCLPSLINQRHISVDLFQQILRTRVKIIENRLKTKIVTLLCRCAHSYRTNKKSPYLLIFSQPNSSDIGSGMLTDPNFVDIADYLNIDVLVYDYGGFGLSQSKPGEEELFADIDAVYDYACNGLKYSSQNILLFGFSMGTAVSVYLASKVKDLAGLILLAPFTSLLRVLFQKPKEEKTNRIDQFVTVDRISDVETKTLIIHGTNDSMVSIKHSLILFSKLSDPAEPLWIQGGTHQSVYSEKATWKRVKTFCKHEFGLKEKWKKAVYLSTKRRPALMLKKACINSVLESSTSTDKSEKSNPK
;
A
#
# COMPACT_ATOMS: atom_id res chain seq x y z
N MET A 1 -29.59 11.49 12.94
CA MET A 1 -29.44 12.62 12.00
C MET A 1 -28.66 12.25 10.72
N LEU A 2 -27.58 11.47 10.79
CA LEU A 2 -26.75 11.10 9.62
C LEU A 2 -27.43 10.24 8.53
N GLN A 3 -28.50 9.48 8.85
CA GLN A 3 -29.24 8.73 7.81
C GLN A 3 -30.15 9.61 6.94
N ARG A 4 -30.59 10.78 7.44
CA ARG A 4 -31.47 11.70 6.67
C ARG A 4 -30.69 12.57 5.67
N SER A 5 -29.38 12.74 5.84
CA SER A 5 -28.56 13.49 4.87
C SER A 5 -28.25 12.69 3.61
N PHE A 6 -28.13 11.36 3.69
CA PHE A 6 -27.85 10.53 2.51
C PHE A 6 -29.06 10.30 1.61
N SER A 7 -30.29 10.35 2.13
CA SER A 7 -31.50 10.15 1.31
C SER A 7 -31.82 11.33 0.38
N LYS A 8 -31.17 12.49 0.54
CA LYS A 8 -31.34 13.64 -0.36
C LYS A 8 -30.36 13.69 -1.54
N LEU A 9 -29.44 12.72 -1.68
CA LEU A 9 -28.65 12.55 -2.91
C LEU A 9 -29.40 11.69 -3.94
N SER A 10 -30.68 11.99 -4.17
CA SER A 10 -31.44 11.43 -5.29
C SER A 10 -31.06 12.16 -6.58
N SER A 11 -30.39 11.43 -7.47
CA SER A 11 -30.29 11.64 -8.92
C SER A 11 -29.82 13.03 -9.40
N VAL A 12 -28.50 13.19 -9.49
CA VAL A 12 -27.80 14.16 -10.35
C VAL A 12 -28.31 14.01 -11.79
N GLN A 13 -29.07 14.98 -12.30
CA GLN A 13 -29.75 14.92 -13.61
C GLN A 13 -29.45 16.12 -14.53
N SER A 14 -28.51 17.00 -14.21
CA SER A 14 -28.32 18.23 -14.99
C SER A 14 -26.86 18.63 -15.23
N ARG A 15 -26.63 19.29 -16.38
CA ARG A 15 -25.33 19.84 -16.84
C ARG A 15 -24.69 20.81 -15.85
N SER A 16 -25.47 21.43 -14.96
CA SER A 16 -24.99 22.36 -13.92
C SER A 16 -24.10 21.71 -12.88
N ASP A 17 -24.28 20.40 -12.63
CA ASP A 17 -23.66 19.73 -11.48
C ASP A 17 -22.17 19.42 -11.69
N VAL A 18 -21.67 19.58 -12.93
CA VAL A 18 -20.23 19.46 -13.22
C VAL A 18 -19.46 20.69 -12.74
N ASN A 19 -20.07 21.88 -12.77
CA ASN A 19 -19.43 23.11 -12.30
C ASN A 19 -19.32 23.16 -10.76
N LEU A 20 -20.28 22.57 -10.05
CA LEU A 20 -20.27 22.58 -8.58
C LEU A 20 -19.03 21.86 -7.99
N VAL A 21 -18.49 20.85 -8.69
CA VAL A 21 -17.29 20.12 -8.25
C VAL A 21 -16.01 20.94 -8.47
N GLU A 22 -15.97 21.80 -9.50
CA GLU A 22 -14.85 22.74 -9.69
C GLU A 22 -14.93 23.87 -8.66
N ASP A 23 -16.12 24.40 -8.37
CA ASP A 23 -16.32 25.48 -7.36
C ASP A 23 -16.05 25.01 -5.92
N ILE A 24 -16.32 23.75 -5.57
CA ILE A 24 -15.99 23.22 -4.23
C ILE A 24 -14.47 23.08 -4.07
N ASN A 25 -13.74 22.71 -5.13
CA ASN A 25 -12.28 22.60 -5.07
C ASN A 25 -11.59 23.95 -4.90
N ASP A 26 -12.12 25.02 -5.50
CA ASP A 26 -11.54 26.37 -5.36
C ASP A 26 -11.84 27.01 -3.99
N ASN A 27 -12.90 26.57 -3.31
CA ASN A 27 -13.26 27.07 -1.97
C ASN A 27 -12.53 26.37 -0.81
N ILE A 28 -11.81 25.27 -1.06
CA ILE A 28 -10.92 24.67 -0.05
C ILE A 28 -9.61 25.46 -0.03
N ARG A 29 -9.67 26.68 0.52
CA ARG A 29 -8.49 27.49 0.84
C ARG A 29 -7.79 26.89 2.06
N TYR A 30 -6.83 26.01 1.81
CA TYR A 30 -5.86 25.54 2.82
C TYR A 30 -5.18 26.75 3.48
N LYS A 31 -5.46 26.99 4.78
CA LYS A 31 -4.66 27.90 5.60
C LYS A 31 -3.27 27.29 5.78
N LYS A 32 -2.29 27.80 5.05
CA LYS A 32 -0.86 27.55 5.24
C LYS A 32 -0.46 27.97 6.66
N GLY A 33 -0.42 27.02 7.59
CA GLY A 33 0.35 27.12 8.83
C GLY A 33 1.67 26.39 8.62
N ARG A 34 2.80 27.11 8.61
CA ARG A 34 4.13 26.50 8.77
C ARG A 34 4.18 25.89 10.18
N ILE A 35 3.97 24.59 10.31
CA ILE A 35 4.30 23.89 11.54
C ILE A 35 5.55 23.07 11.25
N SER A 36 6.67 23.65 11.67
CA SER A 36 7.94 22.96 11.89
C SER A 36 7.66 21.64 12.63
N SER A 37 8.10 20.51 12.06
CA SER A 37 8.11 19.22 12.74
C SER A 37 8.61 19.43 14.17
N HIS A 38 7.94 18.84 15.16
CA HIS A 38 8.28 18.77 16.61
C HIS A 38 7.30 19.42 17.60
N TYR A 39 6.04 19.69 17.23
CA TYR A 39 5.01 19.96 18.25
C TYR A 39 3.86 18.94 18.14
N LYS A 40 3.90 18.00 19.09
CA LYS A 40 2.92 16.93 19.35
C LYS A 40 1.84 17.51 20.27
N GLU A 41 0.56 17.40 19.89
CA GLU A 41 -0.55 17.77 20.77
C GLU A 41 -0.84 16.64 21.77
N MET A 42 -0.81 16.97 23.07
CA MET A 42 -1.10 16.12 24.23
C MET A 42 -2.56 16.32 24.66
N PHE A 43 -3.21 15.24 25.09
CA PHE A 43 -4.49 15.30 25.80
C PHE A 43 -4.23 15.30 27.30
N SER A 44 -4.43 16.44 27.97
CA SER A 44 -4.52 16.49 29.43
C SER A 44 -5.98 16.26 29.83
N ILE A 45 -6.21 15.33 30.76
CA ILE A 45 -7.52 15.16 31.39
C ILE A 45 -7.46 15.90 32.72
N ASN A 46 -8.18 17.02 32.79
CA ASN A 46 -8.29 17.85 33.97
C ASN A 46 -9.21 17.16 34.99
N LEU A 47 -8.62 16.47 35.98
CA LEU A 47 -9.36 15.86 37.09
C LEU A 47 -9.75 16.93 38.10
N ASN A 48 -10.74 17.74 37.74
CA ASN A 48 -11.50 18.53 38.69
C ASN A 48 -12.41 17.60 39.50
N SER A 49 -11.85 16.90 40.49
CA SER A 49 -12.65 16.37 41.59
C SER A 49 -11.80 16.24 42.84
N LYS A 50 -12.11 17.10 43.81
CA LYS A 50 -11.60 17.10 45.18
C LYS A 50 -11.69 15.69 45.77
N THR A 51 -10.61 14.93 45.72
CA THR A 51 -10.51 13.67 46.44
C THR A 51 -9.12 13.58 47.05
N LYS A 52 -9.09 13.68 48.39
CA LYS A 52 -7.91 13.78 49.25
C LYS A 52 -6.91 12.64 48.97
N ILE A 53 -5.74 12.99 48.46
CA ILE A 53 -4.60 12.10 48.20
C ILE A 53 -3.67 12.09 49.43
N GLU A 54 -4.12 11.57 50.57
CA GLU A 54 -3.25 11.51 51.78
C GLU A 54 -2.78 10.10 52.17
N ASN A 55 -3.23 9.02 51.54
CA ASN A 55 -2.96 7.67 52.08
C ASN A 55 -2.02 6.76 51.27
N ILE A 56 -1.17 7.27 50.36
CA ILE A 56 -0.30 6.39 49.53
C ILE A 56 1.21 6.49 49.88
N LYS A 57 1.62 7.19 50.95
CA LYS A 57 3.06 7.32 51.29
C LYS A 57 3.69 6.20 52.14
N LYS A 58 3.10 5.01 52.27
CA LYS A 58 3.73 3.91 53.03
C LYS A 58 3.58 2.54 52.36
N SER A 59 4.55 2.18 51.51
CA SER A 59 5.12 0.81 51.36
C SER A 59 5.73 0.61 49.97
N ILE A 60 7.02 0.94 49.79
CA ILE A 60 7.77 0.45 48.62
C ILE A 60 9.13 -0.02 49.13
N SER A 61 9.25 -1.33 49.37
CA SER A 61 10.53 -2.04 49.45
C SER A 61 10.73 -2.88 48.18
N PRO A 62 11.97 -3.05 47.69
CA PRO A 62 12.20 -3.37 46.29
C PRO A 62 12.57 -4.83 46.09
N THR A 63 11.81 -5.55 45.27
CA THR A 63 12.24 -6.85 44.74
C THR A 63 11.93 -6.94 43.24
N ARG A 64 13.00 -7.27 42.49
CA ARG A 64 13.12 -7.34 41.03
C ARG A 64 12.10 -8.28 40.38
N GLN A 65 11.40 -7.80 39.36
CA GLN A 65 11.28 -8.43 38.02
C GLN A 65 10.53 -7.46 37.08
N LEU A 66 11.10 -7.21 35.89
CA LEU A 66 10.56 -6.28 34.89
C LEU A 66 9.26 -6.82 34.27
N ILE A 67 8.14 -6.10 34.50
CA ILE A 67 6.87 -6.24 33.76
C ILE A 67 6.57 -4.86 33.16
N PRO A 68 6.15 -4.76 31.88
CA PRO A 68 6.24 -3.51 31.11
C PRO A 68 5.33 -2.44 31.69
N LYS A 69 5.95 -1.35 32.14
CA LYS A 69 5.29 -0.19 32.74
C LYS A 69 4.74 0.71 31.63
N PHE A 70 3.43 0.71 31.44
CA PHE A 70 2.79 1.87 30.81
C PHE A 70 2.84 3.03 31.81
N ILE A 71 3.42 4.16 31.38
CA ILE A 71 3.60 5.38 32.17
C ILE A 71 2.51 6.36 31.72
N ILE A 72 1.65 6.78 32.65
CA ILE A 72 0.78 7.95 32.46
C ILE A 72 1.38 9.06 33.34
N LEU A 73 1.86 10.13 32.70
CA LEU A 73 2.29 11.35 33.36
C LEU A 73 1.05 12.18 33.68
N VAL A 74 0.80 12.41 34.97
CA VAL A 74 -0.25 13.31 35.45
C VAL A 74 0.43 14.59 35.90
N GLU A 75 0.24 15.67 35.15
CA GLU A 75 0.66 17.01 35.55
C GLU A 75 -0.31 17.53 36.62
N ASP A 76 0.17 17.66 37.85
CA ASP A 76 -0.44 18.55 38.82
C ASP A 76 0.14 19.96 38.61
N LYS A 77 -0.70 20.99 38.66
CA LYS A 77 -0.29 22.36 38.34
C LYS A 77 0.66 22.95 39.40
N ASP A 78 0.74 22.34 40.57
CA ASP A 78 1.58 22.79 41.67
C ASP A 78 2.55 21.67 42.10
N GLN A 79 3.69 21.60 41.39
CA GLN A 79 4.93 20.89 41.74
C GLN A 79 4.97 19.34 41.59
N ASP A 80 5.96 18.92 40.81
CA ASP A 80 6.56 17.59 40.63
C ASP A 80 5.73 16.47 39.95
N GLU A 81 6.22 16.08 38.77
CA GLU A 81 5.78 14.96 37.94
C GLU A 81 5.72 13.64 38.73
N LEU A 82 4.52 13.07 38.89
CA LEU A 82 4.37 11.76 39.54
C LEU A 82 3.96 10.68 38.55
N ILE A 83 4.88 9.73 38.32
CA ILE A 83 4.70 8.52 37.51
C ILE A 83 4.11 7.44 38.40
N LEU A 84 2.81 7.16 38.27
CA LEU A 84 2.16 6.07 39.03
C LEU A 84 1.97 4.82 38.15
N PRO A 85 2.54 3.67 38.55
CA PRO A 85 2.31 2.40 37.86
C PRO A 85 0.92 1.85 38.21
N LEU A 86 0.14 1.51 37.18
CA LEU A 86 -1.17 0.87 37.32
C LEU A 86 -1.00 -0.58 37.82
N THR A 87 -1.81 -0.97 38.79
CA THR A 87 -1.83 -2.34 39.34
C THR A 87 -3.19 -3.00 39.11
N LEU A 88 -3.23 -4.33 39.09
CA LEU A 88 -4.43 -5.13 38.80
C LEU A 88 -5.65 -4.84 39.70
N LYS A 89 -5.46 -4.15 40.84
CA LYS A 89 -6.55 -3.77 41.75
C LYS A 89 -7.27 -2.47 41.34
N ASP A 90 -6.76 -1.74 40.34
CA ASP A 90 -7.36 -0.48 39.91
C ASP A 90 -8.66 -0.71 39.15
N LYS A 91 -9.72 0.00 39.53
CA LYS A 91 -11.09 -0.15 38.98
C LYS A 91 -11.15 0.02 37.45
N VAL A 92 -10.22 0.79 36.88
CA VAL A 92 -10.09 0.96 35.43
C VAL A 92 -9.67 -0.35 34.75
N VAL A 93 -8.82 -1.17 35.39
CA VAL A 93 -8.45 -2.51 34.88
C VAL A 93 -9.62 -3.49 35.03
N SER A 94 -10.48 -3.34 36.04
CA SER A 94 -11.66 -4.20 36.19
C SER A 94 -12.72 -3.96 35.11
N ASP A 95 -12.89 -2.72 34.67
CA ASP A 95 -13.96 -2.36 33.72
C ASP A 95 -13.62 -2.74 32.27
N TYR A 96 -12.34 -2.95 31.95
CA TYR A 96 -11.88 -3.30 30.62
C TYR A 96 -11.28 -4.71 30.60
N LYS A 97 -12.13 -5.72 30.32
CA LYS A 97 -11.75 -7.15 30.27
C LYS A 97 -10.53 -7.47 29.40
N PHE A 98 -10.23 -6.70 28.36
CA PHE A 98 -9.03 -6.93 27.55
C PHE A 98 -7.71 -6.57 28.27
N LEU A 99 -7.77 -5.80 29.37
CA LEU A 99 -6.64 -5.52 30.26
C LEU A 99 -6.44 -6.63 31.30
N GLN A 100 -7.44 -7.50 31.50
CA GLN A 100 -7.32 -8.68 32.35
C GLN A 100 -6.64 -9.77 31.52
N LYS A 101 -5.38 -10.06 31.84
CA LYS A 101 -4.65 -11.14 31.17
C LYS A 101 -5.32 -12.47 31.56
N ASP A 102 -5.86 -13.17 30.58
CA ASP A 102 -6.55 -14.44 30.74
C ASP A 102 -5.53 -15.50 31.22
N GLU A 103 -5.52 -15.81 32.52
CA GLU A 103 -4.66 -16.86 33.10
C GLU A 103 -5.05 -18.28 32.62
N SER A 104 -6.16 -18.41 31.89
CA SER A 104 -6.72 -19.70 31.47
C SER A 104 -5.98 -20.40 30.32
N ASN A 105 -4.88 -19.85 29.79
CA ASN A 105 -4.13 -20.46 28.68
C ASN A 105 -2.62 -20.67 28.92
N GLU A 106 -2.14 -20.68 30.18
CA GLU A 106 -0.75 -21.07 30.49
C GLU A 106 -0.52 -22.58 30.71
N LEU A 107 -1.49 -23.44 30.35
CA LEU A 107 -1.35 -24.90 30.45
C LEU A 107 -1.44 -25.60 29.08
N ALA A 108 -0.43 -25.38 28.23
CA ALA A 108 -0.10 -26.33 27.17
C ALA A 108 1.43 -26.44 26.96
N VAL A 109 2.18 -26.44 28.06
CA VAL A 109 3.47 -27.15 28.14
C VAL A 109 3.48 -27.89 29.47
N THR A 110 2.79 -29.02 29.52
CA THR A 110 2.90 -29.99 30.59
C THR A 110 4.33 -30.54 30.58
N LEU A 111 5.17 -29.98 31.45
CA LEU A 111 6.38 -30.64 31.90
C LEU A 111 5.93 -31.90 32.63
N ILE A 112 6.17 -33.04 31.99
CA ILE A 112 5.88 -34.35 32.54
C ILE A 112 6.74 -34.51 33.80
N ASP A 113 6.10 -34.47 34.96
CA ASP A 113 6.73 -34.84 36.23
C ASP A 113 7.24 -36.29 36.12
N GLU A 114 8.56 -36.45 36.11
CA GLU A 114 9.18 -37.77 36.16
C GLU A 114 8.81 -38.47 37.47
N PRO A 115 8.40 -39.75 37.42
CA PRO A 115 7.93 -40.46 38.60
C PRO A 115 9.08 -40.73 39.56
N MET A 116 8.85 -40.41 40.84
CA MET A 116 9.70 -40.73 41.99
C MET A 116 10.12 -42.21 41.98
N LYS A 117 11.32 -42.51 41.47
CA LYS A 117 11.90 -43.85 41.55
C LYS A 117 12.52 -44.06 42.93
N LYS A 118 11.86 -44.92 43.71
CA LYS A 118 12.35 -45.53 44.95
C LYS A 118 13.82 -45.94 44.81
N ARG A 119 14.64 -45.51 45.78
CA ARG A 119 16.02 -45.95 45.99
C ARG A 119 16.06 -47.49 46.05
N VAL A 120 16.54 -48.13 45.00
CA VAL A 120 17.01 -49.51 45.04
C VAL A 120 18.46 -49.51 44.58
N ASN A 121 19.33 -49.85 45.53
CA ASN A 121 20.77 -49.93 45.39
C ASN A 121 21.16 -50.91 44.26
N ASN A 122 21.69 -50.41 43.15
CA ASN A 122 22.40 -51.24 42.18
C ASN A 122 23.53 -50.41 41.55
N ILE A 123 24.72 -50.52 42.12
CA ILE A 123 25.96 -49.81 41.74
C ILE A 123 26.30 -50.00 40.24
N ALA A 124 25.78 -51.04 39.59
CA ALA A 124 25.95 -51.28 38.15
C ALA A 124 25.31 -50.21 37.23
N THR A 125 24.26 -49.49 37.67
CA THR A 125 23.58 -48.49 36.81
C THR A 125 24.32 -47.14 36.76
N LEU A 126 25.09 -46.79 37.79
CA LEU A 126 25.86 -45.54 37.86
C LEU A 126 26.98 -45.47 36.81
N GLN A 127 27.64 -46.60 36.51
CA GLN A 127 28.65 -46.66 35.44
C GLN A 127 28.03 -46.54 34.05
N GLN A 128 26.88 -47.18 33.80
CA GLN A 128 26.15 -47.03 32.54
C GLN A 128 25.64 -45.59 32.34
N ALA A 129 25.16 -44.92 33.41
CA ALA A 129 24.73 -43.53 33.35
C ALA A 129 25.89 -42.56 33.02
N LYS A 130 27.08 -42.76 33.63
CA LYS A 130 28.28 -41.98 33.28
C LYS A 130 28.68 -42.13 31.81
N ASN A 131 28.61 -43.35 31.27
CA ASN A 131 28.92 -43.60 29.85
C ASN A 131 27.89 -42.95 28.91
N LYS A 132 26.61 -42.92 29.31
CA LYS A 132 25.54 -42.29 28.51
C LYS A 132 25.69 -40.76 28.42
N ASN A 133 26.03 -40.09 29.53
CA ASN A 133 26.28 -38.64 29.52
C ASN A 133 27.51 -38.28 28.67
N LYS A 134 28.59 -39.06 28.77
CA LYS A 134 29.79 -38.88 27.93
C LYS A 134 29.48 -39.06 26.43
N PHE A 135 28.53 -39.93 26.09
CA PHE A 135 28.07 -40.10 24.70
C PHE A 135 27.26 -38.89 24.22
N ILE A 136 26.36 -38.35 25.05
CA ILE A 136 25.56 -37.16 24.69
C ILE A 136 26.46 -35.93 24.50
N GLU A 137 27.42 -35.69 25.39
CA GLU A 137 28.39 -34.60 25.24
C GLU A 137 29.21 -34.73 23.94
N ARG A 138 29.64 -35.94 23.60
CA ARG A 138 30.32 -36.21 22.32
C ARG A 138 29.44 -35.88 21.11
N MET A 139 28.15 -36.19 21.17
CA MET A 139 27.21 -35.86 20.09
C MET A 139 26.96 -34.36 19.95
N ILE A 140 26.87 -33.63 21.07
CA ILE A 140 26.74 -32.17 21.06
C ILE A 140 27.99 -31.54 20.46
N ASN A 141 29.18 -31.97 20.90
CA ASN A 141 30.45 -31.47 20.35
C ASN A 141 30.58 -31.80 18.86
N LEU A 142 30.20 -33.00 18.43
CA LEU A 142 30.21 -33.37 17.02
C LEU A 142 29.26 -32.48 16.20
N TYR A 143 28.08 -32.16 16.73
CA TYR A 143 27.14 -31.25 16.06
C TYR A 143 27.69 -29.82 15.97
N GLU A 144 28.30 -29.31 17.05
CA GLU A 144 28.98 -28.01 17.06
C GLU A 144 30.14 -27.98 16.05
N ASP A 145 30.95 -29.04 15.98
CA ASP A 145 32.05 -29.20 15.02
C ASP A 145 31.52 -29.21 13.58
N ILE A 146 30.47 -29.98 13.29
CA ILE A 146 29.84 -30.01 11.96
C ILE A 146 29.29 -28.63 11.60
N LYS A 147 28.65 -27.92 12.53
CA LYS A 147 28.14 -26.56 12.33
C LYS A 147 29.29 -25.57 12.07
N TYR A 148 30.40 -25.72 12.77
CA TYR A 148 31.60 -24.91 12.56
C TYR A 148 32.20 -25.17 11.17
N PHE A 149 32.45 -26.44 10.81
CA PHE A 149 32.99 -26.81 9.50
C PHE A 149 32.09 -26.39 8.34
N THR A 150 30.76 -26.53 8.48
CA THR A 150 29.82 -26.07 7.45
C THR A 150 29.83 -24.55 7.30
N ASN A 151 29.95 -23.79 8.38
CA ASN A 151 30.10 -22.33 8.33
C ASN A 151 31.43 -21.90 7.71
N VAL A 152 32.55 -22.55 8.06
CA VAL A 152 33.87 -22.27 7.49
C VAL A 152 33.90 -22.60 6.00
N ALA A 153 33.39 -23.77 5.60
CA ALA A 153 33.28 -24.15 4.20
C ALA A 153 32.37 -23.21 3.42
N SER A 154 31.23 -22.80 3.98
CA SER A 154 30.34 -21.80 3.39
C SER A 154 31.03 -20.44 3.23
N THR A 155 31.80 -20.00 4.23
CA THR A 155 32.56 -18.74 4.18
C THR A 155 33.66 -18.81 3.13
N PHE A 156 34.40 -19.92 3.07
CA PHE A 156 35.42 -20.16 2.05
C PHE A 156 34.80 -20.18 0.65
N LEU A 157 33.68 -20.88 0.45
CA LEU A 157 32.94 -20.84 -0.81
C LEU A 157 32.48 -19.43 -1.17
N TYR A 158 32.00 -18.64 -0.20
CA TYR A 158 31.58 -17.26 -0.42
C TYR A 158 32.74 -16.34 -0.86
N VAL A 159 33.95 -16.58 -0.34
CA VAL A 159 35.16 -15.83 -0.73
C VAL A 159 35.69 -16.28 -2.09
N VAL A 160 35.74 -17.59 -2.34
CA VAL A 160 36.36 -18.17 -3.55
C VAL A 160 35.43 -18.15 -4.75
N ILE A 161 34.13 -18.31 -4.54
CA ILE A 161 33.11 -18.21 -5.58
C ILE A 161 32.56 -16.78 -5.52
N PRO A 162 33.12 -15.83 -6.30
CA PRO A 162 32.58 -14.49 -6.33
C PRO A 162 31.10 -14.55 -6.68
N PRO A 163 30.25 -13.72 -6.05
CA PRO A 163 28.83 -13.71 -6.36
C PRO A 163 28.65 -13.51 -7.87
N THR A 164 27.73 -14.29 -8.45
CA THR A 164 27.47 -14.23 -9.89
C THR A 164 27.24 -12.78 -10.32
N ARG A 165 27.74 -12.36 -11.49
CA ARG A 165 27.62 -10.97 -11.96
C ARG A 165 26.17 -10.45 -11.84
N LYS A 166 25.18 -11.30 -12.16
CA LYS A 166 23.75 -10.99 -11.98
C LYS A 166 23.38 -10.64 -10.54
N SER A 167 23.97 -11.31 -9.54
CA SER A 167 23.72 -11.02 -8.13
C SER A 167 24.31 -9.68 -7.68
N ILE A 168 25.46 -9.26 -8.23
CA ILE A 168 26.08 -7.96 -7.92
C ILE A 168 25.20 -6.84 -8.48
N VAL A 169 24.85 -6.93 -9.77
CA VAL A 169 23.99 -5.93 -10.41
C VAL A 169 22.63 -5.87 -9.72
N ARG A 170 22.04 -7.03 -9.37
CA ARG A 170 20.79 -7.07 -8.60
C ARG A 170 20.89 -6.32 -7.27
N LYS A 171 21.95 -6.57 -6.48
CA LYS A 171 22.15 -5.89 -5.19
C LYS A 171 22.38 -4.38 -5.34
N ALA A 172 22.97 -3.94 -6.46
CA ALA A 172 23.17 -2.52 -6.75
C ALA A 172 21.91 -1.84 -7.30
N ALA A 173 21.09 -2.59 -8.05
CA ALA A 173 19.93 -2.05 -8.76
C ALA A 173 18.65 -2.03 -7.92
N PHE A 174 18.44 -3.02 -7.05
CA PHE A 174 17.14 -3.23 -6.39
C PHE A 174 17.26 -3.15 -4.87
N HIS A 175 16.53 -2.20 -4.28
CA HIS A 175 16.53 -1.95 -2.84
C HIS A 175 15.09 -1.94 -2.31
N PRO A 176 14.34 -3.06 -2.40
CA PRO A 176 12.97 -3.10 -1.92
C PRO A 176 12.88 -2.74 -0.42
N PRO A 177 11.84 -2.03 0.03
CA PRO A 177 11.57 -1.87 1.45
C PRO A 177 11.43 -3.24 2.15
N PRO A 178 11.72 -3.32 3.46
CA PRO A 178 11.47 -4.55 4.22
C PRO A 178 10.03 -5.02 4.05
N ARG A 179 9.86 -6.32 3.82
CA ARG A 179 8.55 -6.96 3.62
C ARG A 179 7.62 -6.67 4.78
N GLY A 180 6.41 -6.22 4.48
CA GLY A 180 5.40 -5.89 5.49
C GLY A 180 5.60 -4.54 6.21
N LYS A 181 6.64 -3.76 5.86
CA LYS A 181 6.91 -2.47 6.50
C LYS A 181 5.81 -1.44 6.24
N ASN A 182 5.44 -1.25 4.97
CA ASN A 182 4.54 -0.17 4.59
C ASN A 182 3.09 -0.63 4.45
N TYR A 183 2.86 -1.92 4.16
CA TYR A 183 1.52 -2.50 4.07
C TYR A 183 1.50 -4.00 4.35
N PHE A 184 0.33 -4.52 4.68
CA PHE A 184 0.01 -5.96 4.63
C PHE A 184 -1.35 -6.18 3.97
N LEU A 185 -1.64 -7.42 3.60
CA LEU A 185 -2.92 -7.80 3.01
C LEU A 185 -3.73 -8.62 4.00
N THR A 186 -5.03 -8.37 4.05
CA THR A 186 -6.01 -9.17 4.81
C THR A 186 -7.22 -9.48 3.94
N ASN A 187 -8.10 -10.39 4.36
CA ASN A 187 -9.40 -10.58 3.74
C ASN A 187 -10.54 -10.21 4.71
N ASN A 188 -11.62 -9.64 4.17
CA ASN A 188 -12.85 -9.49 4.92
C ASN A 188 -13.69 -10.76 4.78
N ARG A 189 -13.44 -11.76 5.65
CA ARG A 189 -14.34 -12.90 5.85
C ARG A 189 -14.97 -12.74 7.24
N GLU A 190 -16.30 -12.84 7.31
CA GLU A 190 -17.12 -12.63 8.53
C GLU A 190 -16.61 -13.38 9.77
N TYR A 191 -15.83 -14.46 9.61
CA TYR A 191 -15.41 -15.32 10.72
C TYR A 191 -13.90 -15.59 10.82
N ASN A 192 -13.03 -15.05 9.94
CA ASN A 192 -11.58 -15.23 10.01
C ASN A 192 -10.82 -14.22 9.15
N ASN A 193 -10.30 -13.15 9.77
CA ASN A 193 -9.39 -12.21 9.11
C ASN A 193 -8.02 -12.88 8.95
N LEU A 194 -7.76 -13.43 7.76
CA LEU A 194 -6.47 -14.00 7.41
C LEU A 194 -5.52 -12.87 7.00
N VAL A 195 -4.40 -12.74 7.71
CA VAL A 195 -3.29 -11.87 7.30
C VAL A 195 -2.40 -12.67 6.36
N PHE A 196 -2.26 -12.18 5.12
CA PHE A 196 -1.41 -12.82 4.12
C PHE A 196 0.02 -12.31 4.25
N LYS A 197 0.97 -13.24 4.36
CA LYS A 197 2.41 -12.95 4.37
C LYS A 197 2.98 -12.84 2.96
N SER A 198 2.26 -13.32 1.95
CA SER A 198 2.69 -13.25 0.56
C SER A 198 1.57 -13.12 -0.47
N ALA A 199 1.92 -12.63 -1.65
CA ALA A 199 1.03 -12.62 -2.81
C ALA A 199 0.52 -14.03 -3.17
N GLU A 200 1.33 -15.07 -2.97
CA GLU A 200 0.94 -16.47 -3.21
C GLU A 200 -0.15 -16.93 -2.23
N GLU A 201 0.01 -16.65 -0.94
CA GLU A 201 -1.03 -16.95 0.06
C GLU A 201 -2.33 -16.19 -0.21
N ALA A 202 -2.22 -14.96 -0.72
CA ALA A 202 -3.36 -14.14 -1.10
C ALA A 202 -3.97 -14.56 -2.46
N HIS A 203 -3.30 -15.40 -3.25
CA HIS A 203 -3.77 -15.76 -4.58
C HIS A 203 -5.06 -16.59 -4.50
N GLY A 204 -6.01 -16.33 -5.41
CA GLY A 204 -7.33 -16.98 -5.40
C GLY A 204 -8.30 -16.49 -4.30
N CYS A 205 -7.84 -15.73 -3.32
CA CYS A 205 -8.70 -15.16 -2.29
C CYS A 205 -9.57 -14.01 -2.85
N LYS A 206 -10.80 -13.90 -2.33
CA LYS A 206 -11.73 -12.81 -2.63
C LYS A 206 -11.68 -11.77 -1.52
N ASN A 207 -12.07 -10.53 -1.84
CA ASN A 207 -12.17 -9.41 -0.90
C ASN A 207 -10.86 -9.14 -0.13
N ILE A 208 -9.75 -9.15 -0.86
CA ILE A 208 -8.44 -8.79 -0.32
C ILE A 208 -8.40 -7.27 -0.11
N ILE A 209 -7.99 -6.87 1.08
CA ILE A 209 -7.92 -5.49 1.54
C ILE A 209 -6.44 -5.14 1.80
N LEU A 210 -6.05 -3.96 1.35
CA LEU A 210 -4.77 -3.33 1.69
C LEU A 210 -4.88 -2.66 3.06
N CYS A 211 -3.99 -3.01 3.98
CA CYS A 211 -3.89 -2.36 5.28
C CYS A 211 -2.53 -1.67 5.42
N LEU A 212 -2.54 -0.44 5.96
CA LEU A 212 -1.36 0.39 6.17
C LEU A 212 -1.07 0.47 7.68
N PRO A 213 -0.07 -0.26 8.23
CA PRO A 213 0.25 -0.27 9.66
C PRO A 213 0.43 1.12 10.27
N SER A 214 1.00 2.05 9.51
CA SER A 214 1.21 3.44 9.92
C SER A 214 -0.08 4.16 10.32
N LEU A 215 -1.24 3.74 9.80
CA LEU A 215 -2.54 4.33 10.13
C LEU A 215 -3.15 3.77 11.40
N ILE A 216 -2.80 2.53 11.80
CA ILE A 216 -3.32 1.90 13.01
C ILE A 216 -2.84 2.65 14.25
N ASN A 217 -1.58 3.12 14.22
CA ASN A 217 -0.96 3.81 15.35
C ASN A 217 -1.30 5.31 15.42
N GLN A 218 -1.94 5.86 14.39
CA GLN A 218 -2.26 7.28 14.35
C GLN A 218 -3.65 7.53 14.93
N ARG A 219 -3.71 8.18 16.11
CA ARG A 219 -4.98 8.60 16.76
C ARG A 219 -5.82 9.54 15.90
N HIS A 220 -5.19 10.25 14.97
CA HIS A 220 -5.84 11.10 13.98
C HIS A 220 -5.61 10.49 12.59
N ILE A 221 -6.36 9.43 12.27
CA ILE A 221 -6.42 8.92 10.90
C ILE A 221 -6.98 10.07 10.05
N SER A 222 -6.28 10.48 8.98
CA SER A 222 -6.91 11.37 8.01
C SER A 222 -8.12 10.62 7.45
N VAL A 223 -9.32 11.12 7.75
CA VAL A 223 -10.58 10.52 7.28
C VAL A 223 -10.52 10.30 5.77
N ASP A 224 -9.81 11.18 5.06
CA ASP A 224 -9.52 11.12 3.64
C ASP A 224 -8.81 9.83 3.22
N LEU A 225 -7.73 9.41 3.90
CA LEU A 225 -7.00 8.21 3.49
C LEU A 225 -7.80 6.93 3.70
N PHE A 226 -8.67 6.87 4.72
CA PHE A 226 -9.60 5.76 4.87
C PHE A 226 -10.61 5.71 3.70
N GLN A 227 -11.18 6.85 3.32
CA GLN A 227 -12.07 6.95 2.15
C GLN A 227 -11.35 6.59 0.85
N GLN A 228 -10.07 6.94 0.73
CA GLN A 228 -9.23 6.55 -0.40
C GLN A 228 -9.03 5.03 -0.45
N ILE A 229 -8.72 4.37 0.67
CA ILE A 229 -8.57 2.91 0.74
C ILE A 229 -9.84 2.18 0.26
N LEU A 230 -11.04 2.68 0.62
CA LEU A 230 -12.32 2.10 0.16
C LEU A 230 -12.50 2.14 -1.36
N ARG A 231 -11.78 3.02 -2.06
CA ARG A 231 -11.80 3.16 -3.51
C ARG A 231 -10.72 2.35 -4.21
N THR A 232 -9.91 1.63 -3.43
CA THR A 232 -8.88 0.73 -3.95
C THR A 232 -9.38 -0.70 -4.06
N ARG A 233 -8.83 -1.46 -5.00
CA ARG A 233 -9.09 -2.89 -5.13
C ARG A 233 -7.80 -3.64 -5.35
N VAL A 234 -7.46 -4.52 -4.41
CA VAL A 234 -6.32 -5.42 -4.54
C VAL A 234 -6.67 -6.57 -5.47
N LYS A 235 -5.74 -6.92 -6.37
CA LYS A 235 -5.78 -8.14 -7.16
C LYS A 235 -4.39 -8.75 -7.20
N ILE A 236 -4.31 -10.04 -6.91
CA ILE A 236 -3.09 -10.81 -7.18
C ILE A 236 -3.17 -11.34 -8.59
N ILE A 237 -2.10 -11.12 -9.36
CA ILE A 237 -1.95 -11.65 -10.72
C ILE A 237 -0.69 -12.51 -10.82
N GLU A 238 -0.66 -13.39 -11.81
CA GLU A 238 0.47 -14.26 -12.11
C GLU A 238 1.12 -13.80 -13.42
N ASN A 239 2.45 -13.72 -13.45
CA ASN A 239 3.19 -13.38 -14.66
C ASN A 239 3.63 -14.63 -15.45
N ARG A 240 4.25 -14.42 -16.62
CA ARG A 240 4.76 -15.52 -17.46
C ARG A 240 5.83 -16.41 -16.78
N LEU A 241 6.47 -15.92 -15.73
CA LEU A 241 7.44 -16.66 -14.92
C LEU A 241 6.77 -17.42 -13.76
N LYS A 242 5.44 -17.48 -13.73
CA LYS A 242 4.60 -18.10 -12.70
C LYS A 242 4.74 -17.48 -11.31
N THR A 243 5.28 -16.27 -11.21
CA THR A 243 5.40 -15.56 -9.94
C THR A 243 4.19 -14.69 -9.70
N LYS A 244 3.71 -14.65 -8.45
CA LYS A 244 2.55 -13.85 -8.05
C LYS A 244 2.96 -12.46 -7.59
N ILE A 245 2.30 -11.45 -8.14
CA ILE A 245 2.52 -10.05 -7.78
C ILE A 245 1.24 -9.38 -7.30
N VAL A 246 1.41 -8.41 -6.40
CA VAL A 246 0.33 -7.58 -5.87
C VAL A 246 0.07 -6.43 -6.83
N THR A 247 -1.20 -6.24 -7.18
CA THR A 247 -1.68 -5.04 -7.90
C THR A 247 -2.76 -4.34 -7.09
N LEU A 248 -2.82 -3.02 -7.21
CA LEU A 248 -3.81 -2.16 -6.58
C LEU A 248 -4.43 -1.25 -7.65
N LEU A 249 -5.73 -1.42 -7.88
CA LEU A 249 -6.51 -0.51 -8.70
C LEU A 249 -7.07 0.61 -7.82
N CYS A 250 -6.66 1.84 -8.07
CA CYS A 250 -7.16 3.06 -7.45
C CYS A 250 -8.17 3.74 -8.37
N ARG A 251 -9.46 3.71 -8.01
CA ARG A 251 -10.50 4.34 -8.82
C ARG A 251 -10.58 5.84 -8.55
N CYS A 252 -10.68 6.67 -9.59
CA CYS A 252 -10.97 8.09 -9.40
C CYS A 252 -12.39 8.30 -8.83
N ALA A 253 -12.65 9.45 -8.23
CA ALA A 253 -13.91 9.75 -7.56
C ALA A 253 -15.10 9.64 -8.53
N HIS A 254 -14.89 10.04 -9.79
CA HIS A 254 -15.92 9.93 -10.82
C HIS A 254 -16.21 8.47 -11.20
N SER A 255 -15.17 7.66 -11.39
CA SER A 255 -15.28 6.21 -11.65
C SER A 255 -16.03 5.51 -10.51
N TYR A 256 -15.61 5.79 -9.27
CA TYR A 256 -16.21 5.22 -8.07
C TYR A 256 -17.69 5.61 -7.92
N ARG A 257 -18.01 6.91 -7.97
CA ARG A 257 -19.38 7.43 -7.79
C ARG A 257 -20.35 6.94 -8.86
N THR A 258 -19.92 6.87 -10.12
CA THR A 258 -20.77 6.40 -11.23
C THR A 258 -20.83 4.88 -11.32
N ASN A 259 -20.00 4.18 -10.54
CA ASN A 259 -19.70 2.77 -10.68
C ASN A 259 -19.39 2.36 -12.13
N LYS A 260 -18.68 3.23 -12.87
CA LYS A 260 -18.17 2.98 -14.22
C LYS A 260 -16.65 3.02 -14.18
N LYS A 261 -16.00 2.27 -15.06
CA LYS A 261 -14.55 2.39 -15.25
C LYS A 261 -14.24 3.73 -15.91
N SER A 262 -13.10 4.32 -15.56
CA SER A 262 -12.60 5.51 -16.26
C SER A 262 -12.39 5.21 -17.76
N PRO A 263 -12.60 6.19 -18.67
CA PRO A 263 -12.25 6.04 -20.08
C PRO A 263 -10.78 5.74 -20.32
N TYR A 264 -9.91 6.13 -19.39
CA TYR A 264 -8.48 5.86 -19.41
C TYR A 264 -8.02 5.18 -18.12
N LEU A 265 -7.06 4.27 -18.25
CA LEU A 265 -6.32 3.66 -17.14
C LEU A 265 -4.87 4.13 -17.22
N LEU A 266 -4.31 4.58 -16.10
CA LEU A 266 -2.88 4.85 -15.97
C LEU A 266 -2.23 3.68 -15.25
N ILE A 267 -1.31 2.97 -15.91
CA ILE A 267 -0.47 1.96 -15.27
C ILE A 267 0.77 2.66 -14.69
N PHE A 268 0.95 2.59 -13.38
CA PHE A 268 2.02 3.26 -12.65
C PHE A 268 3.15 2.29 -12.30
N SER A 269 4.28 2.44 -12.95
CA SER A 269 5.54 1.72 -12.67
C SER A 269 6.38 2.52 -11.68
N GLN A 270 6.49 2.01 -10.46
CA GLN A 270 7.09 2.67 -9.30
C GLN A 270 8.62 2.87 -9.41
N PRO A 271 9.21 3.81 -8.67
CA PRO A 271 10.66 3.92 -8.54
C PRO A 271 11.23 2.77 -7.71
N ASN A 272 12.57 2.69 -7.65
CA ASN A 272 13.23 1.80 -6.69
C ASN A 272 12.91 2.21 -5.24
N SER A 273 13.22 1.36 -4.27
CA SER A 273 13.02 1.64 -2.84
C SER A 273 11.59 2.00 -2.43
N SER A 274 10.60 1.61 -3.23
CA SER A 274 9.19 1.85 -2.98
C SER A 274 8.36 0.59 -3.21
N ASP A 275 7.26 0.49 -2.48
CA ASP A 275 6.20 -0.48 -2.68
C ASP A 275 4.82 0.23 -2.67
N ILE A 276 3.75 -0.51 -2.99
CA ILE A 276 2.38 0.02 -3.03
C ILE A 276 2.03 0.79 -1.75
N GLY A 277 2.46 0.28 -0.58
CA GLY A 277 2.21 0.93 0.70
C GLY A 277 2.90 2.29 0.81
N SER A 278 4.17 2.37 0.42
CA SER A 278 4.92 3.63 0.41
C SER A 278 4.29 4.67 -0.53
N GLY A 279 3.84 4.25 -1.72
CA GLY A 279 3.15 5.15 -2.64
C GLY A 279 1.79 5.61 -2.15
N MET A 280 1.06 4.76 -1.40
CA MET A 280 -0.17 5.16 -0.70
C MET A 280 0.06 6.13 0.46
N LEU A 281 1.28 6.19 1.01
CA LEU A 281 1.69 7.07 2.10
C LEU A 281 2.42 8.35 1.62
N THR A 282 2.60 8.52 0.31
CA THR A 282 3.27 9.70 -0.29
C THR A 282 2.24 10.79 -0.64
N ASP A 283 2.67 12.05 -0.77
CA ASP A 283 1.84 13.16 -1.28
C ASP A 283 2.37 13.64 -2.64
N PRO A 284 1.57 13.57 -3.73
CA PRO A 284 0.26 12.93 -3.80
C PRO A 284 0.38 11.39 -3.78
N ASN A 285 -0.62 10.71 -3.23
CA ASN A 285 -0.70 9.24 -3.33
C ASN A 285 -1.41 8.81 -4.62
N PHE A 286 -1.51 7.49 -4.85
CA PHE A 286 -2.12 6.96 -6.07
C PHE A 286 -3.60 7.33 -6.25
N VAL A 287 -4.35 7.53 -5.17
CA VAL A 287 -5.76 7.94 -5.24
C VAL A 287 -5.88 9.44 -5.47
N ASP A 288 -5.00 10.26 -4.88
CA ASP A 288 -4.89 11.69 -5.18
C ASP A 288 -4.56 11.92 -6.66
N ILE A 289 -3.65 11.12 -7.22
CA ILE A 289 -3.33 11.14 -8.65
C ILE A 289 -4.58 10.79 -9.48
N ALA A 290 -5.26 9.70 -9.12
CA ALA A 290 -6.47 9.27 -9.82
C ALA A 290 -7.54 10.39 -9.84
N ASP A 291 -7.73 11.08 -8.72
CA ASP A 291 -8.66 12.19 -8.59
C ASP A 291 -8.24 13.43 -9.36
N TYR A 292 -6.98 13.84 -9.20
CA TYR A 292 -6.46 15.04 -9.83
C TYR A 292 -6.50 14.95 -11.35
N LEU A 293 -6.20 13.77 -11.90
CA LEU A 293 -6.24 13.47 -13.33
C LEU A 293 -7.62 13.04 -13.82
N ASN A 294 -8.53 12.66 -12.91
CA ASN A 294 -9.84 12.09 -13.21
C ASN A 294 -9.76 10.84 -14.11
N ILE A 295 -8.81 9.96 -13.78
CA ILE A 295 -8.56 8.66 -14.45
C ILE A 295 -8.30 7.57 -13.39
N ASP A 296 -8.59 6.31 -13.71
CA ASP A 296 -8.26 5.21 -12.81
C ASP A 296 -6.75 4.92 -12.90
N VAL A 297 -6.13 4.54 -11.78
CA VAL A 297 -4.69 4.23 -11.68
C VAL A 297 -4.53 2.78 -11.27
N LEU A 298 -3.74 2.01 -12.01
CA LEU A 298 -3.33 0.65 -11.66
C LEU A 298 -1.85 0.67 -11.29
N VAL A 299 -1.55 0.39 -10.03
CA VAL A 299 -0.18 0.25 -9.53
C VAL A 299 0.09 -1.20 -9.16
N TYR A 300 1.36 -1.60 -9.16
CA TYR A 300 1.79 -2.96 -8.86
C TYR A 300 3.16 -2.96 -8.19
N ASP A 301 3.41 -3.96 -7.37
CA ASP A 301 4.74 -4.23 -6.81
C ASP A 301 5.48 -5.19 -7.72
N TYR A 302 6.70 -4.80 -8.11
CA TYR A 302 7.62 -5.69 -8.83
C TYR A 302 7.92 -6.96 -8.03
N GLY A 303 8.34 -8.02 -8.71
CA GLY A 303 8.80 -9.24 -8.09
C GLY A 303 9.89 -8.97 -7.05
N GLY A 304 9.66 -9.42 -5.81
CA GLY A 304 10.53 -9.18 -4.64
C GLY A 304 10.31 -7.84 -3.92
N PHE A 305 9.36 -7.02 -4.34
CA PHE A 305 8.93 -5.80 -3.65
C PHE A 305 7.61 -6.04 -2.89
N GLY A 306 7.41 -5.32 -1.78
CA GLY A 306 6.21 -5.45 -0.96
C GLY A 306 5.92 -6.91 -0.57
N LEU A 307 4.74 -7.42 -0.91
CA LEU A 307 4.38 -8.83 -0.72
C LEU A 307 4.46 -9.68 -2.00
N SER A 308 4.85 -9.08 -3.13
CA SER A 308 5.12 -9.79 -4.38
C SER A 308 6.27 -10.79 -4.22
N GLN A 309 6.15 -11.95 -4.85
CA GLN A 309 7.18 -12.98 -4.78
C GLN A 309 8.32 -12.73 -5.78
N SER A 310 9.28 -13.65 -5.83
CA SER A 310 10.49 -13.65 -6.67
C SER A 310 11.64 -12.77 -6.15
N LYS A 311 12.80 -12.89 -6.81
CA LYS A 311 13.95 -12.01 -6.61
C LYS A 311 13.91 -10.96 -7.72
N PRO A 312 14.08 -9.67 -7.43
CA PRO A 312 13.96 -8.64 -8.44
C PRO A 312 15.07 -8.78 -9.51
N GLY A 313 14.73 -8.47 -10.74
CA GLY A 313 15.63 -8.51 -11.90
C GLY A 313 14.93 -7.94 -13.13
N GLU A 314 15.70 -7.54 -14.13
CA GLU A 314 15.16 -6.89 -15.34
C GLU A 314 14.08 -7.75 -16.01
N GLU A 315 14.35 -9.03 -16.24
CA GLU A 315 13.39 -9.94 -16.88
C GLU A 315 12.16 -10.19 -16.00
N GLU A 316 12.34 -10.25 -14.68
CA GLU A 316 11.24 -10.36 -13.73
C GLU A 316 10.33 -9.11 -13.78
N LEU A 317 10.90 -7.90 -13.77
CA LEU A 317 10.15 -6.65 -13.88
C LEU A 317 9.42 -6.52 -15.23
N PHE A 318 10.05 -6.98 -16.32
CA PHE A 318 9.42 -7.03 -17.64
C PHE A 318 8.28 -8.05 -17.69
N ALA A 319 8.42 -9.20 -17.01
CA ALA A 319 7.35 -10.16 -16.86
C ALA A 319 6.17 -9.59 -16.05
N ASP A 320 6.46 -8.81 -15.02
CA ASP A 320 5.45 -8.16 -14.19
C ASP A 320 4.62 -7.16 -14.99
N ILE A 321 5.24 -6.24 -15.72
CA ILE A 321 4.48 -5.24 -16.48
C ILE A 321 3.67 -5.88 -17.62
N ASP A 322 4.18 -6.93 -18.27
CA ASP A 322 3.41 -7.67 -19.27
C ASP A 322 2.15 -8.30 -18.66
N ALA A 323 2.25 -8.87 -17.45
CA ALA A 323 1.10 -9.43 -16.73
C ALA A 323 0.10 -8.35 -16.29
N VAL A 324 0.60 -7.18 -15.86
CA VAL A 324 -0.24 -6.03 -15.49
C VAL A 324 -1.00 -5.50 -16.70
N TYR A 325 -0.33 -5.41 -17.86
CA TYR A 325 -0.96 -5.00 -19.11
C TYR A 325 -2.01 -6.03 -19.57
N ASP A 326 -1.70 -7.33 -19.50
CA ASP A 326 -2.68 -8.39 -19.77
C ASP A 326 -3.89 -8.28 -18.83
N TYR A 327 -3.66 -8.06 -17.53
CA TYR A 327 -4.75 -7.85 -16.58
C TYR A 327 -5.56 -6.59 -16.88
N ALA A 328 -4.92 -5.49 -17.30
CA ALA A 328 -5.62 -4.28 -17.72
C ALA A 328 -6.53 -4.55 -18.92
N CYS A 329 -6.03 -5.28 -19.92
CA CYS A 329 -6.75 -5.59 -21.14
C CYS A 329 -7.83 -6.65 -20.94
N ASN A 330 -7.48 -7.78 -20.35
CA ASN A 330 -8.34 -8.97 -20.26
C ASN A 330 -9.13 -9.02 -18.95
N GLY A 331 -8.58 -8.54 -17.85
CA GLY A 331 -9.26 -8.48 -16.55
C GLY A 331 -10.14 -7.25 -16.40
N LEU A 332 -9.58 -6.06 -16.61
CA LEU A 332 -10.27 -4.77 -16.46
C LEU A 332 -10.97 -4.29 -17.75
N LYS A 333 -10.75 -4.99 -18.87
CA LYS A 333 -11.38 -4.72 -20.17
C LYS A 333 -11.02 -3.36 -20.78
N TYR A 334 -9.82 -2.84 -20.52
CA TYR A 334 -9.31 -1.67 -21.24
C TYR A 334 -8.78 -2.08 -22.61
N SER A 335 -8.96 -1.24 -23.63
CA SER A 335 -8.22 -1.38 -24.89
C SER A 335 -6.89 -0.62 -24.76
N SER A 336 -5.84 -1.00 -25.48
CA SER A 336 -4.53 -0.32 -25.39
C SER A 336 -4.60 1.19 -25.62
N GLN A 337 -5.42 1.64 -26.57
CA GLN A 337 -5.70 3.07 -26.85
C GLN A 337 -6.33 3.85 -25.68
N ASN A 338 -6.66 3.17 -24.60
CA ASN A 338 -7.17 3.72 -23.35
C ASN A 338 -6.24 3.46 -22.16
N ILE A 339 -5.01 3.00 -22.40
CA ILE A 339 -3.98 2.73 -21.39
C ILE A 339 -2.87 3.76 -21.55
N LEU A 340 -2.60 4.53 -20.49
CA LEU A 340 -1.40 5.35 -20.34
C LEU A 340 -0.40 4.61 -19.47
N LEU A 341 0.88 4.72 -19.81
CA LEU A 341 1.96 4.25 -18.96
C LEU A 341 2.60 5.45 -18.26
N PHE A 342 2.83 5.31 -16.97
CA PHE A 342 3.61 6.25 -16.17
C PHE A 342 4.75 5.49 -15.51
N GLY A 343 5.99 5.89 -15.77
CA GLY A 343 7.16 5.34 -15.09
C GLY A 343 7.89 6.43 -14.31
N PHE A 344 8.34 6.11 -13.10
CA PHE A 344 9.25 6.98 -12.33
C PHE A 344 10.57 6.26 -12.05
N SER A 345 11.69 6.91 -12.35
CA SER A 345 13.05 6.36 -12.14
C SER A 345 13.17 4.97 -12.78
N MET A 346 13.42 3.90 -12.00
CA MET A 346 13.43 2.50 -12.49
C MET A 346 12.18 2.12 -13.31
N GLY A 347 11.01 2.61 -12.89
CA GLY A 347 9.76 2.36 -13.60
C GLY A 347 9.70 2.94 -15.01
N THR A 348 10.56 3.91 -15.35
CA THR A 348 10.65 4.43 -16.73
C THR A 348 11.17 3.38 -17.70
N ALA A 349 12.20 2.63 -17.32
CA ALA A 349 12.76 1.58 -18.16
C ALA A 349 11.76 0.44 -18.38
N VAL A 350 11.00 0.09 -17.33
CA VAL A 350 9.93 -0.91 -17.39
C VAL A 350 8.79 -0.43 -18.31
N SER A 351 8.35 0.82 -18.17
CA SER A 351 7.31 1.39 -19.03
C SER A 351 7.75 1.54 -20.48
N VAL A 352 9.02 1.90 -20.75
CA VAL A 352 9.57 1.96 -22.11
C VAL A 352 9.63 0.56 -22.74
N TYR A 353 10.00 -0.48 -21.98
CA TYR A 353 9.96 -1.86 -22.46
C TYR A 353 8.56 -2.27 -22.96
N LEU A 354 7.52 -1.95 -22.20
CA LEU A 354 6.16 -2.26 -22.64
C LEU A 354 5.76 -1.39 -23.85
N ALA A 355 6.08 -0.09 -23.82
CA ALA A 355 5.74 0.85 -24.89
C ALA A 355 6.46 0.58 -26.21
N SER A 356 7.64 -0.04 -26.19
CA SER A 356 8.32 -0.46 -27.43
C SER A 356 7.63 -1.64 -28.10
N LYS A 357 6.82 -2.41 -27.36
CA LYS A 357 6.08 -3.58 -27.85
C LYS A 357 4.64 -3.26 -28.25
N VAL A 358 3.95 -2.42 -27.46
CA VAL A 358 2.53 -2.07 -27.66
C VAL A 358 2.42 -0.74 -28.39
N LYS A 359 1.99 -0.79 -29.65
CA LYS A 359 2.03 0.38 -30.56
C LYS A 359 0.86 1.36 -30.39
N ASP A 360 -0.28 0.88 -29.88
CA ASP A 360 -1.52 1.64 -29.80
C ASP A 360 -1.82 2.14 -28.37
N LEU A 361 -0.80 2.36 -27.53
CA LEU A 361 -1.00 2.97 -26.21
C LEU A 361 -1.50 4.40 -26.33
N ALA A 362 -2.27 4.85 -25.33
CA ALA A 362 -2.76 6.22 -25.29
C ALA A 362 -1.62 7.23 -25.12
N GLY A 363 -0.69 6.97 -24.19
CA GLY A 363 0.40 7.89 -23.88
C GLY A 363 1.46 7.27 -22.98
N LEU A 364 2.67 7.80 -23.03
CA LEU A 364 3.77 7.41 -22.14
C LEU A 364 4.28 8.64 -21.38
N ILE A 365 4.42 8.51 -20.06
CA ILE A 365 4.94 9.55 -19.18
C ILE A 365 6.16 9.00 -18.45
N LEU A 366 7.30 9.65 -18.64
CA LEU A 366 8.58 9.26 -18.07
C LEU A 366 9.06 10.34 -17.09
N LEU A 367 9.02 10.03 -15.80
CA LEU A 367 9.53 10.88 -14.74
C LEU A 367 10.95 10.44 -14.35
N ALA A 368 11.91 11.34 -14.46
CA ALA A 368 13.33 11.10 -14.21
C ALA A 368 13.91 9.85 -14.92
N PRO A 369 13.70 9.67 -16.25
CA PRO A 369 14.20 8.49 -16.95
C PRO A 369 15.72 8.48 -17.10
N PHE A 370 16.26 7.27 -17.29
CA PHE A 370 17.68 7.05 -17.51
C PHE A 370 17.96 6.17 -18.74
N THR A 371 19.14 6.32 -19.33
CA THR A 371 19.53 5.60 -20.57
C THR A 371 19.84 4.13 -20.32
N SER A 372 20.54 3.81 -19.23
CA SER A 372 20.73 2.45 -18.69
C SER A 372 21.32 2.47 -17.28
N LEU A 373 21.26 1.34 -16.57
CA LEU A 373 21.71 1.25 -15.17
C LEU A 373 23.21 1.55 -15.03
N LEU A 374 24.07 0.93 -15.84
CA LEU A 374 25.52 1.16 -15.74
C LEU A 374 25.90 2.59 -16.14
N ARG A 375 25.16 3.21 -17.08
CA ARG A 375 25.39 4.62 -17.45
C ARG A 375 25.04 5.56 -16.28
N VAL A 376 24.07 5.21 -15.43
CA VAL A 376 23.79 5.92 -14.18
C VAL A 376 24.91 5.70 -13.17
N LEU A 377 25.23 4.43 -12.87
CA LEU A 377 26.23 4.08 -11.85
C LEU A 377 27.62 4.65 -12.14
N PHE A 378 28.04 4.66 -13.40
CA PHE A 378 29.33 5.22 -13.82
C PHE A 378 29.25 6.70 -14.22
N GLN A 379 28.08 7.33 -14.15
CA GLN A 379 27.86 8.73 -14.56
C GLN A 379 28.29 9.02 -16.01
N LYS A 380 28.11 8.03 -16.91
CA LYS A 380 28.46 8.11 -18.33
C LYS A 380 27.21 8.04 -19.22
N PRO A 381 26.35 9.07 -19.22
CA PRO A 381 25.10 9.04 -19.98
C PRO A 381 25.29 8.89 -21.49
N LYS A 382 26.43 9.36 -22.03
CA LYS A 382 26.79 9.36 -23.45
C LYS A 382 27.64 8.16 -23.91
N GLU A 383 27.88 7.17 -23.04
CA GLU A 383 28.66 5.99 -23.44
C GLU A 383 27.98 5.27 -24.61
N GLU A 384 28.65 5.25 -25.77
CA GLU A 384 28.11 4.66 -27.02
C GLU A 384 28.01 3.15 -26.93
N LYS A 385 29.00 2.50 -26.29
CA LYS A 385 29.04 1.04 -26.17
C LYS A 385 28.12 0.59 -25.05
N THR A 386 26.99 -0.02 -25.41
CA THR A 386 26.16 -0.76 -24.46
C THR A 386 26.92 -2.00 -23.98
N ASN A 387 27.16 -2.09 -22.68
CA ASN A 387 27.79 -3.27 -22.10
C ASN A 387 26.79 -4.43 -22.07
N ARG A 388 27.22 -5.66 -22.39
CA ARG A 388 26.35 -6.86 -22.39
C ARG A 388 25.76 -7.21 -21.02
N ILE A 389 26.37 -6.71 -19.95
CA ILE A 389 25.89 -6.90 -18.56
C ILE A 389 25.03 -5.73 -18.07
N ASP A 390 24.85 -4.69 -18.88
CA ASP A 390 24.00 -3.56 -18.54
C ASP A 390 22.54 -4.00 -18.44
N GLN A 391 21.79 -3.34 -17.58
CA GLN A 391 20.37 -3.60 -17.36
C GLN A 391 19.59 -2.32 -17.65
N PHE A 392 18.32 -2.48 -17.97
CA PHE A 392 17.40 -1.39 -18.24
C PHE A 392 17.91 -0.48 -19.36
N VAL A 393 18.38 -1.08 -20.46
CA VAL A 393 18.93 -0.34 -21.59
C VAL A 393 17.81 0.34 -22.39
N THR A 394 17.27 1.42 -21.81
CA THR A 394 16.19 2.25 -22.34
C THR A 394 16.60 2.90 -23.66
N VAL A 395 17.86 3.33 -23.76
CA VAL A 395 18.39 4.05 -24.94
C VAL A 395 18.38 3.24 -26.24
N ASP A 396 18.29 1.91 -26.14
CA ASP A 396 18.23 0.98 -27.27
C ASP A 396 16.78 0.60 -27.64
N ARG A 397 15.79 0.95 -26.78
CA ARG A 397 14.36 0.65 -27.00
C ARG A 397 13.50 1.90 -27.28
N ILE A 398 13.99 3.08 -26.86
CA ILE A 398 13.19 4.31 -26.87
C ILE A 398 12.77 4.74 -28.28
N SER A 399 13.54 4.39 -29.31
CA SER A 399 13.21 4.67 -30.72
C SER A 399 12.04 3.85 -31.24
N ASP A 400 11.77 2.68 -30.63
CA ASP A 400 10.67 1.80 -31.02
C ASP A 400 9.33 2.22 -30.38
N VAL A 401 9.36 3.22 -29.50
CA VAL A 401 8.16 3.81 -28.88
C VAL A 401 7.51 4.78 -29.85
N GLU A 402 6.37 4.36 -30.41
CA GLU A 402 5.57 5.17 -31.35
C GLU A 402 4.57 6.08 -30.64
N THR A 403 4.22 5.76 -29.40
CA THR A 403 3.24 6.52 -28.61
C THR A 403 3.78 7.88 -28.18
N LYS A 404 2.90 8.89 -28.21
CA LYS A 404 3.15 10.23 -27.69
C LYS A 404 3.77 10.17 -26.28
N THR A 405 4.98 10.71 -26.14
CA THR A 405 5.77 10.54 -24.92
C THR A 405 6.13 11.87 -24.26
N LEU A 406 5.78 12.02 -22.98
CA LEU A 406 6.15 13.15 -22.13
C LEU A 406 7.32 12.76 -21.22
N ILE A 407 8.40 13.55 -21.26
CA ILE A 407 9.52 13.44 -20.32
C ILE A 407 9.47 14.59 -19.32
N ILE A 408 9.61 14.27 -18.03
CA ILE A 408 9.73 15.23 -16.93
C ILE A 408 11.01 14.89 -16.13
N HIS A 409 11.87 15.89 -15.88
CA HIS A 409 13.12 15.68 -15.12
C HIS A 409 13.50 16.92 -14.31
N GLY A 410 14.15 16.72 -13.17
CA GLY A 410 14.74 17.79 -12.36
C GLY A 410 16.11 18.23 -12.87
N THR A 411 16.38 19.54 -12.91
CA THR A 411 17.67 20.05 -13.39
C THR A 411 18.80 19.86 -12.38
N ASN A 412 18.48 19.63 -11.10
CA ASN A 412 19.43 19.37 -10.02
C ASN A 412 19.34 17.92 -9.50
N ASP A 413 19.08 16.97 -10.41
CA ASP A 413 19.05 15.55 -10.11
C ASP A 413 20.48 14.97 -10.03
N SER A 414 20.95 14.77 -8.80
CA SER A 414 22.27 14.19 -8.51
C SER A 414 22.32 12.67 -8.62
N MET A 415 21.17 11.98 -8.63
CA MET A 415 21.10 10.52 -8.74
C MET A 415 21.09 10.08 -10.20
N VAL A 416 20.25 10.74 -11.00
CA VAL A 416 20.13 10.51 -12.44
C VAL A 416 20.23 11.86 -13.14
N SER A 417 21.40 12.16 -13.71
CA SER A 417 21.60 13.43 -14.41
C SER A 417 20.56 13.65 -15.52
N ILE A 418 20.05 14.88 -15.63
CA ILE A 418 19.14 15.30 -16.73
C ILE A 418 19.69 14.99 -18.13
N LYS A 419 21.02 14.85 -18.27
CA LYS A 419 21.67 14.41 -19.51
C LYS A 419 21.07 13.12 -20.07
N HIS A 420 20.63 12.20 -19.22
CA HIS A 420 19.95 10.98 -19.67
C HIS A 420 18.63 11.30 -20.37
N SER A 421 17.80 12.13 -19.74
CA SER A 421 16.53 12.58 -20.33
C SER A 421 16.72 13.31 -21.65
N LEU A 422 17.74 14.17 -21.77
CA LEU A 422 18.03 14.88 -23.02
C LEU A 422 18.37 13.91 -24.16
N ILE A 423 19.16 12.87 -23.88
CA ILE A 423 19.51 11.83 -24.87
C ILE A 423 18.28 11.01 -25.27
N LEU A 424 17.45 10.63 -24.30
CA LEU A 424 16.23 9.88 -24.59
C LEU A 424 15.24 10.73 -25.39
N PHE A 425 15.07 12.00 -25.02
CA PHE A 425 14.20 12.94 -25.72
C PHE A 425 14.59 13.11 -27.19
N SER A 426 15.89 13.20 -27.49
CA SER A 426 16.36 13.32 -28.88
C SER A 426 16.13 12.07 -29.74
N LYS A 427 15.80 10.93 -29.12
CA LYS A 427 15.55 9.65 -29.82
C LYS A 427 14.07 9.28 -29.92
N LEU A 428 13.17 10.06 -29.33
CA LEU A 428 11.73 9.79 -29.37
C LEU A 428 11.14 10.06 -30.76
N SER A 429 10.28 9.15 -31.22
CA SER A 429 9.57 9.28 -32.50
C SER A 429 8.44 10.33 -32.45
N ASP A 430 7.72 10.41 -31.33
CA ASP A 430 6.65 11.41 -31.11
C ASP A 430 6.76 12.04 -29.70
N PRO A 431 7.70 12.98 -29.49
CA PRO A 431 7.86 13.65 -28.22
C PRO A 431 6.75 14.69 -27.98
N ALA A 432 6.19 14.70 -26.78
CA ALA A 432 5.45 15.85 -26.26
C ALA A 432 6.42 16.88 -25.68
N GLU A 433 5.97 18.13 -25.51
CA GLU A 433 6.80 19.18 -24.91
C GLU A 433 7.28 18.75 -23.51
N PRO A 434 8.60 18.63 -23.28
CA PRO A 434 9.13 18.12 -22.03
C PRO A 434 9.00 19.16 -20.91
N LEU A 435 9.11 18.71 -19.66
CA LEU A 435 9.16 19.61 -18.50
C LEU A 435 10.45 19.41 -17.71
N TRP A 436 11.30 20.43 -17.71
CA TRP A 436 12.50 20.50 -16.90
C TRP A 436 12.22 21.32 -15.62
N ILE A 437 12.12 20.64 -14.48
CA ILE A 437 11.87 21.27 -13.19
C ILE A 437 13.15 21.95 -12.72
N GLN A 438 13.16 23.28 -12.74
CA GLN A 438 14.31 24.07 -12.29
C GLN A 438 14.57 23.85 -10.79
N GLY A 439 15.79 23.44 -10.44
CA GLY A 439 16.18 23.10 -9.07
C GLY A 439 15.61 21.78 -8.55
N GLY A 440 14.79 21.08 -9.34
CA GLY A 440 14.21 19.79 -8.97
C GLY A 440 15.28 18.72 -8.80
N THR A 441 15.16 17.94 -7.73
CA THR A 441 16.02 16.78 -7.40
C THR A 441 15.36 15.47 -7.84
N HIS A 442 16.07 14.34 -7.76
CA HIS A 442 15.50 13.03 -8.13
C HIS A 442 14.19 12.70 -7.42
N GLN A 443 14.09 13.09 -6.14
CA GLN A 443 12.92 12.80 -5.31
C GLN A 443 11.88 13.91 -5.37
N SER A 444 12.30 15.18 -5.39
CA SER A 444 11.34 16.30 -5.33
C SER A 444 10.46 16.39 -6.57
N VAL A 445 10.97 15.99 -7.76
CA VAL A 445 10.22 16.07 -9.02
C VAL A 445 8.86 15.36 -8.98
N TYR A 446 8.72 14.32 -8.15
CA TYR A 446 7.46 13.63 -7.98
C TYR A 446 6.42 14.50 -7.27
N SER A 447 6.79 15.24 -6.23
CA SER A 447 5.85 16.04 -5.43
C SER A 447 5.67 17.47 -5.94
N GLU A 448 6.36 17.87 -7.01
CA GLU A 448 6.23 19.22 -7.56
C GLU A 448 4.86 19.45 -8.19
N LYS A 449 4.23 20.59 -7.86
CA LYS A 449 2.96 21.02 -8.46
C LYS A 449 3.08 21.16 -9.99
N ALA A 450 4.22 21.62 -10.49
CA ALA A 450 4.47 21.77 -11.91
C ALA A 450 4.41 20.43 -12.66
N THR A 451 4.96 19.36 -12.06
CA THR A 451 4.91 17.99 -12.60
C THR A 451 3.47 17.56 -12.84
N TRP A 452 2.64 17.58 -11.79
CA TRP A 452 1.26 17.10 -11.90
C TRP A 452 0.40 18.00 -12.78
N LYS A 453 0.63 19.32 -12.77
CA LYS A 453 -0.04 20.24 -13.71
C LYS A 453 0.26 19.86 -15.16
N ARG A 454 1.53 19.58 -15.50
CA ARG A 454 1.92 19.16 -16.86
C ARG A 454 1.36 17.80 -17.24
N VAL A 455 1.35 16.83 -16.30
CA VAL A 455 0.72 15.52 -16.49
C VAL A 455 -0.78 15.65 -16.75
N LYS A 456 -1.47 16.54 -16.02
CA LYS A 456 -2.89 16.83 -16.25
C LYS A 456 -3.12 17.49 -17.60
N THR A 457 -2.27 18.42 -18.01
CA THR A 457 -2.34 19.04 -19.35
C THR A 457 -2.17 17.98 -20.44
N PHE A 458 -1.17 17.11 -20.31
CA PHE A 458 -0.95 15.97 -21.20
C PHE A 458 -2.20 15.10 -21.31
N CYS A 459 -2.77 14.71 -20.15
CA CYS A 459 -3.95 13.87 -20.10
C CYS A 459 -5.22 14.53 -20.68
N LYS A 460 -5.40 15.85 -20.50
CA LYS A 460 -6.60 16.58 -20.94
C LYS A 460 -6.56 16.96 -22.42
N HIS A 461 -5.47 17.61 -22.84
CA HIS A 461 -5.39 18.26 -24.15
C HIS A 461 -5.07 17.29 -25.27
N GLU A 462 -4.26 16.27 -24.99
CA GLU A 462 -3.79 15.35 -26.05
C GLU A 462 -4.76 14.18 -26.25
N PHE A 463 -5.66 13.92 -25.29
CA PHE A 463 -6.53 12.72 -25.29
C PHE A 463 -8.03 12.99 -25.22
N GLY A 464 -8.46 14.25 -25.14
CA GLY A 464 -9.89 14.59 -25.15
C GLY A 464 -10.70 13.96 -24.01
N LEU A 465 -10.08 13.81 -22.82
CA LEU A 465 -10.65 13.11 -21.66
C LEU A 465 -12.08 13.56 -21.31
N LYS A 466 -12.36 14.86 -21.39
CA LYS A 466 -13.69 15.45 -21.12
C LYS A 466 -14.76 14.88 -22.05
N GLU A 467 -14.46 14.77 -23.35
CA GLU A 467 -15.40 14.22 -24.34
C GLU A 467 -15.55 12.71 -24.20
N LYS A 468 -14.48 11.98 -23.85
CA LYS A 468 -14.59 10.54 -23.57
C LYS A 468 -15.47 10.25 -22.35
N TRP A 469 -15.36 11.04 -21.28
CA TRP A 469 -16.26 10.93 -20.12
C TRP A 469 -17.71 11.20 -20.49
N LYS A 470 -17.99 12.27 -21.27
CA LYS A 470 -19.36 12.54 -21.77
C LYS A 470 -19.93 11.35 -22.54
N LYS A 471 -19.14 10.76 -23.45
CA LYS A 471 -19.55 9.55 -24.21
C LYS A 471 -19.79 8.36 -23.28
N ALA A 472 -18.90 8.11 -22.32
CA ALA A 472 -19.01 6.98 -21.38
C ALA A 472 -20.27 7.09 -20.49
N VAL A 473 -20.57 8.29 -19.99
CA VAL A 473 -21.76 8.54 -19.16
C VAL A 473 -23.03 8.50 -20.02
N TYR A 474 -23.04 9.13 -21.20
CA TYR A 474 -24.20 9.16 -22.10
C TYR A 474 -24.58 7.77 -22.65
N LEU A 475 -23.61 6.94 -23.04
CA LEU A 475 -23.90 5.57 -23.48
C LEU A 475 -24.56 4.72 -22.38
N SER A 476 -24.36 5.09 -21.11
CA SER A 476 -24.99 4.41 -19.98
C SER A 476 -26.46 4.77 -19.79
N THR A 477 -26.88 6.00 -20.11
CA THR A 477 -28.27 6.41 -19.98
C THR A 477 -29.15 5.73 -21.03
N LYS A 478 -28.66 5.54 -22.26
CA LYS A 478 -29.36 4.75 -23.30
C LYS A 478 -29.55 3.28 -22.93
N ARG A 479 -28.59 2.67 -22.22
CA ARG A 479 -28.64 1.23 -21.86
C ARG A 479 -29.58 0.92 -20.71
N ARG A 480 -30.05 1.93 -19.95
CA ARG A 480 -31.17 1.74 -19.04
C ARG A 480 -32.43 1.92 -19.87
N PRO A 481 -33.13 0.84 -20.32
CA PRO A 481 -34.49 1.05 -20.80
C PRO A 481 -35.20 1.77 -19.66
N ALA A 482 -35.88 2.87 -19.99
CA ALA A 482 -36.73 3.56 -19.05
C ALA A 482 -37.55 2.46 -18.38
N LEU A 483 -37.28 2.20 -17.11
CA LEU A 483 -38.13 1.37 -16.30
C LEU A 483 -39.40 2.21 -16.27
N MET A 484 -40.28 1.98 -17.25
CA MET A 484 -41.63 2.47 -17.28
C MET A 484 -42.18 1.92 -15.98
N LEU A 485 -42.11 2.74 -14.93
CA LEU A 485 -42.90 2.62 -13.73
C LEU A 485 -44.29 2.42 -14.27
N LYS A 486 -44.74 1.16 -14.31
CA LYS A 486 -46.10 0.82 -14.65
C LYS A 486 -46.93 1.68 -13.71
N LYS A 487 -47.62 2.68 -14.27
CA LYS A 487 -48.58 3.54 -13.58
C LYS A 487 -49.61 2.73 -12.77
N ALA A 488 -49.70 1.42 -12.99
CA ALA A 488 -50.51 0.49 -12.22
C ALA A 488 -50.22 0.46 -10.70
N CYS A 489 -49.03 0.81 -10.21
CA CYS A 489 -48.78 0.72 -8.75
C CYS A 489 -49.18 1.97 -7.94
N ILE A 490 -49.48 3.11 -8.56
CA ILE A 490 -49.81 4.34 -7.82
C ILE A 490 -51.28 4.36 -7.38
N ASN A 491 -52.19 3.67 -8.07
CA ASN A 491 -53.61 3.71 -7.69
C ASN A 491 -53.97 2.69 -6.58
N SER A 492 -53.22 1.60 -6.38
CA SER A 492 -53.58 0.60 -5.37
C SER A 492 -53.32 1.03 -3.91
N VAL A 493 -52.45 2.00 -3.68
CA VAL A 493 -52.08 2.42 -2.31
C VAL A 493 -53.00 3.53 -1.79
N LEU A 494 -53.67 4.28 -2.66
CA LEU A 494 -54.57 5.37 -2.25
C LEU A 494 -56.03 4.94 -2.05
N GLU A 495 -56.44 3.76 -2.51
CA GLU A 495 -57.82 3.28 -2.34
C GLU A 495 -58.03 2.41 -1.08
N SER A 496 -56.98 1.95 -0.40
CA SER A 496 -57.11 1.08 0.77
C SER A 496 -57.14 1.80 2.13
N SER A 497 -57.08 3.14 2.17
CA SER A 497 -57.10 3.90 3.42
C SER A 497 -58.42 4.63 3.73
N THR A 498 -59.51 4.34 3.02
CA THR A 498 -60.84 4.91 3.32
C THR A 498 -61.91 3.82 3.42
N SER A 499 -61.78 2.90 4.38
CA SER A 499 -62.89 2.05 4.81
C SER A 499 -62.66 1.49 6.21
N THR A 500 -62.69 2.35 7.23
CA THR A 500 -63.00 1.92 8.60
C THR A 500 -64.25 2.67 9.00
N ASP A 501 -65.37 2.23 8.44
CA ASP A 501 -66.68 2.69 8.81
C ASP A 501 -67.09 2.06 10.15
N LYS A 502 -67.64 2.93 10.97
CA LYS A 502 -68.18 2.66 12.30
C LYS A 502 -69.40 1.75 12.18
N SER A 503 -69.52 0.74 13.03
CA SER A 503 -70.74 0.44 13.82
C SER A 503 -70.75 -1.00 14.33
N GLU A 504 -70.33 -1.19 15.58
CA GLU A 504 -70.86 -2.30 16.38
C GLU A 504 -71.61 -1.68 17.55
N LYS A 505 -72.94 -1.58 17.36
CA LYS A 505 -73.90 -1.22 18.39
C LYS A 505 -74.00 -2.37 19.38
N SER A 506 -73.69 -2.07 20.63
CA SER A 506 -74.02 -2.87 21.79
C SER A 506 -75.54 -3.06 21.90
N ASN A 507 -75.99 -4.31 21.84
CA ASN A 507 -77.35 -4.70 22.20
C ASN A 507 -77.39 -5.03 23.71
N PRO A 508 -78.24 -4.38 24.51
CA PRO A 508 -78.49 -4.77 25.88
C PRO A 508 -79.66 -5.78 25.93
N LYS A 509 -79.41 -6.96 26.50
CA LYS A 509 -80.36 -7.78 27.24
C LYS A 509 -79.61 -8.63 28.24
#